data_AF-A0A2W5XVX3-F1
#
_entry.id   AF-A0A2W5XVX3-F1
#
_cell.length_a   1.000
_cell.length_b   1.000
_cell.length_c   1.000
_cell.angle_alpha   90.00
_cell.angle_beta   90.00
_cell.angle_gamma   90.00
#
_symmetry.space_group_name_H-M   'P 1'
#
loop_
_entity.id
_entity.type
_entity.pdbx_description
1 polymer ?
#
loop_
_entity_poly.entity_id
_entity_poly.type
_entity_poly.pdbx_seq_one_letter_code
_entity_poly.pdbx_strand_id
1 'polypeptide(L)'
;MRATWFIALDVVRRRAVLRGRLKRLALDALRRASSSSGVLVLDARLLPMGIRALVSARSRMELRSLLKRFVACFSSTNTVVEARWRASAHVHRILPHQLGAYRDFMRRCGRSGDASMSKGSQPSSNAHMRALTAIVRMVERSNESRSGSDETAARVRRYVAEHDAPRDDRDAFARLCCVIFAAGLGFGPVARCREALEAAFCGFEPSRVAELDEARATAMLAMPIIRNRAKIDACIDNGRRWHALTTGGGSYLARVAAAAADDDPSEGWPRLSAMLRADFSRLGAMTARLTLKRWGFFMAGSHPGARRLLTRLHCVDAAAPDAHVQRLIASLAQKAGRDPYSVEASLADFAADGPCRKEPHCERCALLERCPTGLAQEPQKAPETNARRPSESLQTAQSACGLPR
;
A
#
# COMPACT_ATOMS: atom_id res chain seq x y z
N MET A 1 -8.94 -32.15 26.72
CA MET A 1 -7.62 -31.47 26.82
C MET A 1 -7.71 -30.07 26.21
N ARG A 2 -6.99 -29.08 26.77
CA ARG A 2 -6.92 -27.74 26.16
C ARG A 2 -5.96 -27.76 24.97
N ALA A 3 -6.36 -27.12 23.88
CA ALA A 3 -5.51 -26.91 22.71
C ALA A 3 -5.05 -25.45 22.67
N THR A 4 -3.91 -25.21 22.03
CA THR A 4 -3.40 -23.87 21.79
C THR A 4 -3.96 -23.34 20.46
N TRP A 5 -4.37 -22.09 20.46
CA TRP A 5 -4.97 -21.42 19.31
C TRP A 5 -4.30 -20.08 19.09
N PHE A 6 -4.21 -19.69 17.83
CA PHE A 6 -3.93 -18.34 17.42
C PHE A 6 -5.23 -17.61 17.09
N ILE A 7 -5.34 -16.37 17.56
CA ILE A 7 -6.45 -15.48 17.24
C ILE A 7 -5.89 -14.20 16.62
N ALA A 8 -6.41 -13.83 15.46
CA ALA A 8 -6.27 -12.49 14.90
C ALA A 8 -7.62 -11.77 14.95
N LEU A 9 -7.69 -10.72 15.75
CA LEU A 9 -8.81 -9.78 15.80
C LEU A 9 -8.42 -8.58 14.97
N ASP A 10 -9.27 -8.14 14.03
CA ASP A 10 -8.98 -7.00 13.18
C ASP A 10 -10.00 -5.87 13.32
N VAL A 11 -9.53 -4.62 13.23
CA VAL A 11 -10.40 -3.43 13.23
C VAL A 11 -10.97 -3.13 11.84
N VAL A 12 -12.21 -2.64 11.79
CA VAL A 12 -12.86 -2.13 10.58
C VAL A 12 -12.09 -0.90 10.10
N ARG A 13 -11.30 -1.09 9.03
CA ARG A 13 -10.86 -0.10 8.03
C ARG A 13 -10.57 1.33 8.53
N ARG A 14 -9.87 1.47 9.65
CA ARG A 14 -9.00 2.63 9.91
C ARG A 14 -7.72 2.08 10.54
N ARG A 15 -6.68 1.88 9.73
CA ARG A 15 -5.33 1.47 10.19
C ARG A 15 -4.63 2.54 11.03
N ALA A 16 -5.26 3.70 11.18
CA ALA A 16 -4.94 4.67 12.22
C ALA A 16 -5.77 4.37 13.47
N VAL A 17 -5.16 4.48 14.66
CA VAL A 17 -5.84 4.59 15.97
C VAL A 17 -5.96 3.28 16.80
N LEU A 18 -4.83 2.58 17.00
CA LEU A 18 -4.66 1.66 18.15
C LEU A 18 -3.36 1.96 18.92
N ARG A 19 -3.21 3.22 19.36
CA ARG A 19 -2.06 3.68 20.15
C ARG A 19 -2.51 4.27 21.49
N GLY A 20 -1.57 4.42 22.43
CA GLY A 20 -1.82 5.10 23.71
C GLY A 20 -2.95 4.49 24.53
N ARG A 21 -4.00 5.28 24.81
CA ARG A 21 -5.16 4.89 25.62
C ARG A 21 -5.92 3.70 25.02
N LEU A 22 -6.15 3.69 23.70
CA LEU A 22 -6.88 2.61 23.02
C LEU A 22 -6.14 1.28 23.04
N LYS A 23 -4.80 1.31 23.00
CA LYS A 23 -3.97 0.09 23.15
C LYS A 23 -4.21 -0.59 24.49
N ARG A 24 -4.17 0.20 25.57
CA ARG A 24 -4.42 -0.28 26.93
C ARG A 24 -5.85 -0.83 27.05
N LEU A 25 -6.84 -0.06 26.61
CA LEU A 25 -8.25 -0.47 26.67
C LEU A 25 -8.54 -1.75 25.89
N ALA A 26 -7.93 -1.94 24.71
CA ALA A 26 -8.12 -3.16 23.92
C ALA A 26 -7.51 -4.40 24.61
N LEU A 27 -6.31 -4.28 25.16
CA LEU A 27 -5.68 -5.38 25.90
C LEU A 27 -6.41 -5.68 27.20
N ASP A 28 -6.90 -4.66 27.91
CA ASP A 28 -7.68 -4.84 29.14
C ASP A 28 -9.06 -5.45 28.86
N ALA A 29 -9.72 -5.06 27.76
CA ALA A 29 -10.96 -5.70 27.32
C ALA A 29 -10.74 -7.19 27.00
N LEU A 30 -9.62 -7.54 26.35
CA LEU A 30 -9.27 -8.94 26.06
C LEU A 30 -9.03 -9.73 27.35
N ARG A 31 -8.32 -9.15 28.33
CA ARG A 31 -8.11 -9.77 29.64
C ARG A 31 -9.43 -10.02 30.38
N ARG A 32 -10.34 -9.04 30.42
CA ARG A 32 -11.67 -9.20 31.03
C ARG A 32 -12.52 -10.27 30.32
N ALA A 33 -12.45 -10.32 28.99
CA ALA A 33 -13.14 -11.34 28.21
C ALA A 33 -12.56 -12.75 28.45
N SER A 34 -11.25 -12.87 28.67
CA SER A 34 -10.56 -14.11 29.02
C SER A 34 -11.08 -14.67 30.36
N SER A 35 -11.13 -13.83 31.40
CA SER A 35 -11.59 -14.24 32.74
C SER A 35 -13.03 -14.77 32.77
N SER A 36 -13.87 -14.38 31.82
CA SER A 36 -15.30 -14.73 31.76
C SER A 36 -15.67 -15.74 30.67
N SER A 37 -14.71 -16.21 29.87
CA SER A 37 -14.94 -17.16 28.76
C SER A 37 -14.30 -18.54 28.96
N GLY A 38 -13.52 -18.73 30.03
CA GLY A 38 -12.78 -19.98 30.28
C GLY A 38 -11.57 -20.19 29.36
N VAL A 39 -11.29 -19.22 28.46
CA VAL A 39 -10.12 -19.18 27.58
C VAL A 39 -8.98 -18.49 28.31
N LEU A 40 -7.80 -19.12 28.33
CA LEU A 40 -6.59 -18.53 28.90
C LEU A 40 -5.78 -17.81 27.82
N VAL A 41 -5.54 -16.51 27.96
CA VAL A 41 -4.63 -15.78 27.07
C VAL A 41 -3.18 -16.03 27.51
N LEU A 42 -2.39 -16.64 26.63
CA LEU A 42 -0.98 -16.98 26.88
C LEU A 42 -0.04 -15.83 26.49
N ASP A 43 -0.31 -15.17 25.36
CA ASP A 43 0.39 -13.96 24.92
C ASP A 43 -0.56 -13.14 24.02
N ALA A 44 -0.43 -11.82 24.03
CA ALA A 44 -1.20 -10.93 23.18
C ALA A 44 -0.39 -9.69 22.77
N ARG A 45 -0.43 -9.35 21.48
CA ARG A 45 0.23 -8.19 20.88
C ARG A 45 -0.78 -7.34 20.12
N LEU A 46 -0.62 -6.03 20.25
CA LEU A 46 -1.41 -5.08 19.49
C LEU A 46 -0.60 -4.59 18.30
N LEU A 47 -1.19 -4.69 17.11
CA LEU A 47 -0.66 -4.22 15.84
C LEU A 47 -1.60 -3.15 15.26
N PRO A 48 -1.16 -2.35 14.27
CA PRO A 48 -2.03 -1.36 13.62
C PRO A 48 -3.32 -1.94 13.01
N MET A 49 -3.28 -3.23 12.64
CA MET A 49 -4.40 -3.97 12.07
C MET A 49 -5.34 -4.58 13.13
N GLY A 50 -4.90 -4.71 14.39
CA GLY A 50 -5.69 -5.29 15.47
C GLY A 50 -4.87 -6.10 16.48
N ILE A 51 -5.49 -7.08 17.13
CA ILE A 51 -4.84 -7.93 18.14
C ILE A 51 -4.38 -9.24 17.51
N ARG A 52 -3.19 -9.70 17.89
CA ARG A 52 -2.73 -11.08 17.71
C ARG A 52 -2.60 -11.70 19.09
N ALA A 53 -3.17 -12.88 19.29
CA ALA A 53 -3.15 -13.54 20.59
C ALA A 53 -2.93 -15.05 20.46
N LEU A 54 -2.11 -15.58 21.35
CA LEU A 54 -2.03 -17.01 21.62
C LEU A 54 -2.91 -17.29 22.82
N VAL A 55 -3.80 -18.27 22.68
CA VAL A 55 -4.73 -18.64 23.73
C VAL A 55 -4.79 -20.15 23.90
N SER A 56 -5.19 -20.58 25.10
CA SER A 56 -5.48 -21.97 25.42
C SER A 56 -6.99 -22.12 25.67
N ALA A 57 -7.64 -22.98 24.90
CA ALA A 57 -9.08 -23.22 24.97
C ALA A 57 -9.40 -24.70 24.75
N ARG A 58 -10.49 -25.18 25.35
CA ARG A 58 -10.98 -26.56 25.21
C ARG A 58 -11.75 -26.76 23.90
N SER A 59 -12.38 -25.71 23.38
CA SER A 59 -13.20 -25.80 22.17
C SER A 59 -13.23 -24.49 21.37
N ARG A 60 -13.63 -24.57 20.10
CA ARG A 60 -13.95 -23.38 19.27
C ARG A 60 -15.11 -22.56 19.84
N MET A 61 -16.00 -23.17 20.63
CA MET A 61 -17.13 -22.48 21.24
C MET A 61 -16.68 -21.51 22.34
N GLU A 62 -15.69 -21.90 23.14
CA GLU A 62 -15.05 -20.99 24.13
C GLU A 62 -14.38 -19.80 23.42
N LEU A 63 -13.74 -20.03 22.27
CA LEU A 63 -13.14 -18.97 21.46
C LEU A 63 -14.20 -18.00 20.93
N ARG A 64 -15.34 -18.51 20.41
CA ARG A 64 -16.47 -17.66 20.01
C ARG A 64 -17.03 -16.83 21.18
N SER A 65 -17.09 -17.42 22.38
CA SER A 65 -17.51 -16.73 23.60
C SER A 65 -16.54 -15.61 23.97
N LEU A 66 -15.23 -15.87 23.94
CA LEU A 66 -14.17 -14.87 24.14
C LEU A 66 -14.34 -13.69 23.18
N LEU A 67 -14.54 -13.97 21.88
CA LEU A 67 -14.69 -12.95 20.85
C LEU A 67 -15.91 -12.05 21.08
N LYS A 68 -17.08 -12.64 21.35
CA LYS A 68 -18.31 -11.89 21.64
C LYS A 68 -18.15 -11.01 22.88
N ARG A 69 -17.55 -11.55 23.95
CA ARG A 69 -17.29 -10.82 25.20
C ARG A 69 -16.26 -9.71 25.02
N PHE A 70 -15.22 -9.94 24.25
CA PHE A 70 -14.23 -8.91 23.91
C PHE A 70 -14.90 -7.69 23.25
N VAL A 71 -15.72 -7.94 22.22
CA VAL A 71 -16.45 -6.87 21.53
C VAL A 71 -17.37 -6.13 22.52
N ALA A 72 -18.14 -6.87 23.33
CA ALA A 72 -19.02 -6.27 24.33
C ALA A 72 -18.27 -5.41 25.37
N CYS A 73 -17.18 -5.93 25.96
CA CYS A 73 -16.35 -5.22 26.95
C CYS A 73 -15.64 -3.99 26.35
N PHE A 74 -15.25 -4.06 25.08
CA PHE A 74 -14.60 -2.94 24.41
C PHE A 74 -15.62 -1.85 24.04
N SER A 75 -16.81 -2.24 23.59
CA SER A 75 -17.91 -1.32 23.25
C SER A 75 -18.53 -0.63 24.46
N SER A 76 -18.60 -1.29 25.62
CA SER A 76 -19.22 -0.71 26.83
C SER A 76 -18.37 0.35 27.54
N THR A 77 -17.10 0.48 27.19
CA THR A 77 -16.13 1.34 27.90
C THR A 77 -15.77 2.62 27.14
N ASN A 78 -16.31 2.84 25.93
CA ASN A 78 -16.03 4.01 25.11
C ASN A 78 -17.25 4.44 24.27
N THR A 79 -17.43 5.74 24.04
CA THR A 79 -18.22 6.28 22.93
C THR A 79 -17.49 5.94 21.61
N VAL A 80 -17.80 4.76 21.07
CA VAL A 80 -17.14 4.15 19.90
C VAL A 80 -17.48 4.92 18.61
N VAL A 81 -16.78 6.03 18.35
CA VAL A 81 -16.78 6.70 17.03
C VAL A 81 -15.48 6.44 16.27
N GLU A 82 -14.35 6.19 16.95
CA GLU A 82 -13.04 6.17 16.29
C GLU A 82 -12.52 4.79 15.83
N ALA A 83 -12.92 3.68 16.49
CA ALA A 83 -12.45 2.33 16.14
C ALA A 83 -13.56 1.28 16.28
N ARG A 84 -14.10 0.79 15.15
CA ARG A 84 -15.04 -0.34 15.14
C ARG A 84 -14.26 -1.63 14.93
N TRP A 85 -14.46 -2.64 15.78
CA TRP A 85 -13.91 -3.99 15.54
C TRP A 85 -14.79 -4.75 14.55
N ARG A 86 -14.17 -5.45 13.59
CA ARG A 86 -14.93 -6.28 12.65
C ARG A 86 -15.21 -7.62 13.33
N ALA A 87 -16.32 -8.26 12.95
CA ALA A 87 -16.58 -9.65 13.31
C ALA A 87 -15.58 -10.64 12.66
N SER A 88 -14.64 -10.16 11.83
CA SER A 88 -13.58 -10.98 11.24
C SER A 88 -12.53 -11.28 12.31
N ALA A 89 -12.73 -12.39 13.01
CA ALA A 89 -11.73 -13.01 13.84
C ALA A 89 -11.22 -14.26 13.13
N HIS A 90 -9.93 -14.30 12.82
CA HIS A 90 -9.30 -15.50 12.30
C HIS A 90 -8.81 -16.35 13.46
N VAL A 91 -9.21 -17.62 13.48
CA VAL A 91 -8.89 -18.54 14.57
C VAL A 91 -8.24 -19.79 13.98
N HIS A 92 -6.99 -20.03 14.34
CA HIS A 92 -6.20 -21.15 13.86
C HIS A 92 -5.78 -22.05 15.03
N ARG A 93 -5.99 -23.37 14.91
CA ARG A 93 -5.52 -24.32 15.93
C ARG A 93 -4.02 -24.57 15.71
N ILE A 94 -3.22 -24.43 16.76
CA ILE A 94 -1.78 -24.63 16.68
C ILE A 94 -1.47 -26.08 17.05
N LEU A 95 -0.78 -26.80 16.16
CA LEU A 95 -0.22 -28.11 16.47
C LEU A 95 1.06 -27.95 17.31
N PRO A 96 1.42 -28.91 18.19
CA PRO A 96 2.56 -28.76 19.11
C PRO A 96 3.87 -28.34 18.44
N HIS A 97 4.19 -28.88 17.27
CA HIS A 97 5.41 -28.54 16.51
C HIS A 97 5.40 -27.11 15.94
N GLN A 98 4.23 -26.49 15.77
CA GLN A 98 4.09 -25.11 15.24
C GLN A 98 4.24 -24.05 16.34
N LEU A 99 4.20 -24.44 17.63
CA LEU A 99 4.15 -23.49 18.75
C LEU A 99 5.39 -22.59 18.81
N GLY A 100 6.56 -23.11 18.44
CA GLY A 100 7.80 -22.33 18.36
C GLY A 100 7.67 -21.14 17.40
N ALA A 101 7.27 -21.40 16.16
CA ALA A 101 7.08 -20.38 15.13
C ALA A 101 6.08 -19.29 15.55
N TYR A 102 4.97 -19.67 16.18
CA TYR A 102 3.99 -18.71 16.69
C TYR A 102 4.53 -17.87 17.86
N ARG A 103 5.36 -18.45 18.75
CA ARG A 103 6.03 -17.68 19.81
C ARG A 103 7.06 -16.72 19.24
N ASP A 104 7.83 -17.14 18.22
CA ASP A 104 8.75 -16.26 17.51
C ASP A 104 8.01 -15.10 16.82
N PHE A 105 6.89 -15.40 16.15
CA PHE A 105 6.01 -14.41 15.55
C PHE A 105 5.53 -13.37 16.59
N MET A 106 5.03 -13.84 17.74
CA MET A 106 4.57 -12.96 18.82
C MET A 106 5.71 -12.11 19.42
N ARG A 107 6.94 -12.64 19.50
CA ARG A 107 8.13 -11.88 19.90
C ARG A 107 8.47 -10.78 18.88
N ARG A 108 8.39 -11.07 17.57
CA ARG A 108 8.59 -10.07 16.51
C ARG A 108 7.54 -8.96 16.57
N CYS A 109 6.28 -9.30 16.75
CA CYS A 109 5.20 -8.33 16.94
C CYS A 109 5.42 -7.40 18.14
N GLY A 110 6.04 -7.90 19.22
CA GLY A 110 6.43 -7.11 20.39
C GLY A 110 7.53 -6.09 20.05
N ARG A 111 8.56 -6.50 19.30
CA ARG A 111 9.63 -5.61 18.84
C ARG A 111 9.11 -4.51 17.91
N SER A 112 8.12 -4.78 17.07
CA SER A 112 7.47 -3.76 16.23
C SER A 112 6.65 -2.73 17.03
N GLY A 113 6.23 -3.08 18.25
CA GLY A 113 5.45 -2.21 19.14
C GLY A 113 6.29 -1.36 20.11
N ASP A 114 7.47 -1.86 20.49
CA ASP A 114 8.41 -1.24 21.44
C ASP A 114 9.78 -0.91 20.82
N ALA A 115 9.91 -0.92 19.49
CA ALA A 115 11.07 -0.33 18.82
C ALA A 115 11.07 1.19 19.06
N SER A 116 11.58 1.60 20.22
CA SER A 116 12.64 2.59 20.25
C SER A 116 13.63 2.17 19.17
N MET A 117 13.58 2.90 18.05
CA MET A 117 14.45 2.72 16.91
C MET A 117 15.86 2.44 17.42
N SER A 118 16.35 1.21 17.21
CA SER A 118 17.76 0.90 17.40
C SER A 118 18.52 1.88 16.51
N LYS A 119 19.40 2.67 17.13
CA LYS A 119 20.32 3.62 16.51
C LYS A 119 21.21 2.87 15.50
N GLY A 120 20.68 2.62 14.31
CA GLY A 120 21.43 2.31 13.11
C GLY A 120 21.57 3.63 12.35
N SER A 121 22.81 4.10 12.25
CA SER A 121 23.28 5.31 11.59
C SER A 121 22.52 5.71 10.31
N GLN A 122 21.69 6.76 10.39
CA GLN A 122 21.64 7.89 9.45
C GLN A 122 20.87 9.07 10.09
N PRO A 123 21.31 10.33 9.91
CA PRO A 123 20.78 11.48 10.65
C PRO A 123 19.47 11.99 10.04
N SER A 124 18.34 11.39 10.38
CA SER A 124 17.02 11.97 10.12
C SER A 124 16.62 12.86 11.29
N SER A 125 17.04 14.13 11.25
CA SER A 125 16.62 15.12 12.24
C SER A 125 15.09 15.25 12.22
N ASN A 126 14.47 15.43 13.38
CA ASN A 126 13.02 15.67 13.51
C ASN A 126 12.55 16.81 12.56
N ALA A 127 13.44 17.71 12.15
CA ALA A 127 13.21 18.76 11.17
C ALA A 127 12.98 18.24 9.73
N HIS A 128 13.78 17.29 9.24
CA HIS A 128 13.60 16.72 7.90
C HIS A 128 12.22 16.05 7.74
N MET A 129 11.83 15.22 8.72
CA MET A 129 10.50 14.60 8.72
C MET A 129 9.36 15.60 8.86
N ARG A 130 9.56 16.72 9.59
CA ARG A 130 8.58 17.82 9.65
C ARG A 130 8.43 18.49 8.29
N ALA A 131 9.54 18.75 7.59
CA ALA A 131 9.52 19.34 6.24
C ALA A 131 8.77 18.45 5.24
N LEU A 132 9.06 17.14 5.22
CA LEU A 132 8.37 16.20 4.35
C LEU A 132 6.87 16.08 4.67
N THR A 133 6.51 16.05 5.97
CA THR A 133 5.10 16.02 6.37
C THR A 133 4.36 17.31 5.96
N ALA A 134 5.06 18.46 5.98
CA ALA A 134 4.49 19.71 5.49
C ALA A 134 4.23 19.67 3.97
N ILE A 135 5.11 19.05 3.18
CA ILE A 135 4.91 18.84 1.74
C ILE A 135 3.68 17.97 1.48
N VAL A 136 3.50 16.86 2.22
CA VAL A 136 2.30 16.02 2.10
C VAL A 136 1.02 16.83 2.34
N ARG A 137 1.01 17.70 3.36
CA ARG A 137 -0.15 18.58 3.64
C ARG A 137 -0.39 19.61 2.54
N MET A 138 0.66 20.12 1.89
CA MET A 138 0.53 21.02 0.74
C MET A 138 -0.07 20.30 -0.47
N VAL A 139 0.39 19.07 -0.72
CA VAL A 139 -0.18 18.17 -1.74
C VAL A 139 -1.67 17.95 -1.48
N GLU A 140 -2.06 17.59 -0.25
CA GLU A 140 -3.46 17.39 0.12
C GLU A 140 -4.30 18.65 -0.13
N ARG A 141 -3.86 19.82 0.34
CA ARG A 141 -4.56 21.10 0.10
C ARG A 141 -4.67 21.43 -1.39
N SER A 142 -3.65 21.11 -2.18
CA SER A 142 -3.68 21.35 -3.63
C SER A 142 -4.63 20.40 -4.37
N ASN A 143 -4.79 19.15 -3.90
CA ASN A 143 -5.81 18.26 -4.44
C ASN A 143 -7.21 18.79 -4.09
N GLU A 144 -7.42 19.17 -2.83
CA GLU A 144 -8.69 19.73 -2.35
C GLU A 144 -9.07 21.02 -3.08
N SER A 145 -8.12 21.92 -3.35
CA SER A 145 -8.40 23.17 -4.08
C SER A 145 -8.79 22.94 -5.54
N ARG A 146 -8.35 21.83 -6.15
CA ARG A 146 -8.63 21.51 -7.56
C ARG A 146 -9.92 20.72 -7.75
N SER A 147 -10.19 19.78 -6.86
CA SER A 147 -11.31 18.83 -7.01
C SER A 147 -12.40 19.01 -5.96
N GLY A 148 -12.19 19.83 -4.94
CA GLY A 148 -13.06 19.94 -3.77
C GLY A 148 -12.75 18.87 -2.72
N SER A 149 -13.03 19.18 -1.44
CA SER A 149 -12.68 18.31 -0.31
C SER A 149 -13.40 16.97 -0.34
N ASP A 150 -14.69 16.95 -0.70
CA ASP A 150 -15.50 15.73 -0.72
C ASP A 150 -15.06 14.74 -1.79
N GLU A 151 -14.81 15.24 -3.01
CA GLU A 151 -14.32 14.42 -4.13
C GLU A 151 -12.89 13.92 -3.87
N THR A 152 -12.01 14.78 -3.35
CA THR A 152 -10.65 14.37 -2.96
C THR A 152 -10.70 13.24 -1.93
N ALA A 153 -11.54 13.38 -0.90
CA ALA A 153 -11.73 12.36 0.10
C ALA A 153 -12.36 11.07 -0.48
N ALA A 154 -13.27 11.19 -1.45
CA ALA A 154 -13.87 10.05 -2.14
C ALA A 154 -12.84 9.27 -2.99
N ARG A 155 -11.98 9.97 -3.73
CA ARG A 155 -10.87 9.38 -4.50
C ARG A 155 -9.91 8.61 -3.59
N VAL A 156 -9.50 9.20 -2.47
CA VAL A 156 -8.64 8.54 -1.48
C VAL A 156 -9.32 7.29 -0.91
N ARG A 157 -10.61 7.37 -0.53
CA ARG A 157 -11.35 6.20 -0.04
C ARG A 157 -11.43 5.08 -1.08
N ARG A 158 -11.70 5.43 -2.35
CA ARG A 158 -11.76 4.48 -3.46
C ARG A 158 -10.40 3.80 -3.66
N TYR A 159 -9.32 4.58 -3.67
CA TYR A 159 -7.97 4.08 -3.79
C TYR A 159 -7.60 3.12 -2.65
N VAL A 160 -7.92 3.46 -1.40
CA VAL A 160 -7.65 2.57 -0.26
C VAL A 160 -8.45 1.27 -0.39
N ALA A 161 -9.73 1.36 -0.75
CA ALA A 161 -10.61 0.19 -0.88
C ALA A 161 -10.17 -0.78 -2.01
N GLU A 162 -9.58 -0.21 -3.05
CA GLU A 162 -9.00 -0.91 -4.19
C GLU A 162 -7.80 -1.82 -3.85
N HIS A 163 -7.27 -1.70 -2.64
CA HIS A 163 -6.13 -2.46 -2.11
C HIS A 163 -6.51 -3.22 -0.83
N ASP A 164 -7.77 -3.60 -0.67
CA ASP A 164 -8.18 -4.54 0.37
C ASP A 164 -7.82 -5.99 0.03
N ALA A 165 -7.82 -6.85 1.04
CA ALA A 165 -7.71 -8.29 0.82
C ALA A 165 -8.84 -8.80 -0.10
N PRO A 166 -8.52 -9.76 -1.00
CA PRO A 166 -9.53 -10.38 -1.84
C PRO A 166 -10.48 -11.22 -0.98
N ARG A 167 -11.74 -11.35 -1.43
CA ARG A 167 -12.75 -12.11 -0.69
C ARG A 167 -12.53 -13.61 -0.76
N ASP A 168 -12.08 -14.08 -1.92
CA ASP A 168 -11.88 -15.47 -2.29
C ASP A 168 -10.86 -15.57 -3.44
N ASP A 169 -10.51 -16.79 -3.84
CA ASP A 169 -9.54 -17.06 -4.90
C ASP A 169 -9.95 -16.47 -6.25
N ARG A 170 -11.26 -16.46 -6.54
CA ARG A 170 -11.81 -15.88 -7.78
C ARG A 170 -11.59 -14.38 -7.83
N ASP A 171 -11.87 -13.65 -6.74
CA ASP A 171 -11.58 -12.22 -6.61
C ASP A 171 -10.06 -11.96 -6.72
N ALA A 172 -9.24 -12.81 -6.08
CA ALA A 172 -7.78 -12.69 -6.17
C ALA A 172 -7.26 -12.86 -7.61
N PHE A 173 -7.73 -13.87 -8.32
CA PHE A 173 -7.39 -14.13 -9.71
C PHE A 173 -7.89 -13.00 -10.64
N ALA A 174 -9.12 -12.53 -10.44
CA ALA A 174 -9.66 -11.40 -11.19
C ALA A 174 -8.82 -10.13 -11.04
N ARG A 175 -8.27 -9.88 -9.84
CA ARG A 175 -7.36 -8.75 -9.58
C ARG A 175 -6.01 -8.96 -10.25
N LEU A 176 -5.46 -10.17 -10.23
CA LEU A 176 -4.23 -10.52 -10.94
C LEU A 176 -4.37 -10.25 -12.44
N CYS A 177 -5.46 -10.71 -13.08
CA CYS A 177 -5.75 -10.42 -14.48
C CYS A 177 -5.81 -8.91 -14.74
N CYS A 178 -6.51 -8.15 -13.90
CA CYS A 178 -6.56 -6.69 -14.06
C CYS A 178 -5.20 -6.00 -13.92
N VAL A 179 -4.32 -6.48 -13.04
CA VAL A 179 -2.95 -5.96 -12.93
C VAL A 179 -2.16 -6.24 -14.22
N ILE A 180 -2.29 -7.44 -14.80
CA ILE A 180 -1.68 -7.79 -16.09
C ILE A 180 -2.18 -6.85 -17.19
N PHE A 181 -3.48 -6.60 -17.26
CA PHE A 181 -4.04 -5.67 -18.23
C PHE A 181 -3.61 -4.21 -18.01
N ALA A 182 -3.41 -3.80 -16.76
CA ALA A 182 -2.96 -2.46 -16.39
C ALA A 182 -1.47 -2.20 -16.70
N ALA A 183 -0.66 -3.26 -16.87
CA ALA A 183 0.76 -3.12 -17.15
C ALA A 183 1.00 -2.24 -18.40
N GLY A 184 1.71 -1.12 -18.23
CA GLY A 184 2.00 -0.15 -19.28
C GLY A 184 0.87 0.84 -19.65
N LEU A 185 -0.33 0.72 -19.07
CA LEU A 185 -1.49 1.57 -19.42
C LEU A 185 -2.15 2.26 -18.20
N GLY A 186 -1.91 1.74 -17.00
CA GLY A 186 -2.61 2.15 -15.78
C GLY A 186 -3.98 1.49 -15.63
N PHE A 187 -4.65 1.75 -14.50
CA PHE A 187 -5.91 1.08 -14.16
C PHE A 187 -7.16 1.74 -14.77
N GLY A 188 -7.09 3.00 -15.22
CA GLY A 188 -8.23 3.70 -15.84
C GLY A 188 -8.80 2.98 -17.06
N PRO A 189 -7.98 2.60 -18.06
CA PRO A 189 -8.44 1.79 -19.18
C PRO A 189 -9.03 0.43 -18.77
N VAL A 190 -8.43 -0.23 -17.77
CA VAL A 190 -8.90 -1.53 -17.27
C VAL A 190 -10.26 -1.42 -16.59
N ALA A 191 -10.49 -0.35 -15.83
CA ALA A 191 -11.77 -0.09 -15.19
C ALA A 191 -12.91 0.07 -16.22
N ARG A 192 -12.64 0.74 -17.35
CA ARG A 192 -13.63 0.94 -18.42
C ARG A 192 -14.04 -0.35 -19.13
N CYS A 193 -13.17 -1.36 -19.19
CA CYS A 193 -13.47 -2.64 -19.84
C CYS A 193 -13.67 -3.78 -18.84
N ARG A 194 -13.94 -3.49 -17.57
CA ARG A 194 -14.02 -4.51 -16.50
C ARG A 194 -15.08 -5.57 -16.78
N GLU A 195 -16.28 -5.16 -17.19
CA GLU A 195 -17.38 -6.09 -17.51
C GLU A 195 -17.05 -6.96 -18.73
N ALA A 196 -16.44 -6.36 -19.76
CA ALA A 196 -16.00 -7.07 -20.94
C ALA A 196 -14.90 -8.10 -20.61
N LEU A 197 -13.95 -7.74 -19.72
CA LEU A 197 -12.93 -8.67 -19.23
C LEU A 197 -13.58 -9.82 -18.44
N GLU A 198 -14.54 -9.52 -17.57
CA GLU A 198 -15.24 -10.55 -16.80
C GLU A 198 -15.97 -11.55 -17.71
N ALA A 199 -16.67 -11.06 -18.73
CA ALA A 199 -17.31 -11.92 -19.74
C ALA A 199 -16.28 -12.72 -20.55
N ALA A 200 -15.17 -12.08 -20.97
CA ALA A 200 -14.14 -12.72 -21.77
C ALA A 200 -13.44 -13.87 -21.02
N PHE A 201 -13.19 -13.69 -19.72
CA PHE A 201 -12.53 -14.65 -18.85
C PHE A 201 -13.50 -15.46 -17.98
N CYS A 202 -14.73 -15.70 -18.45
CA CYS A 202 -15.67 -16.63 -17.81
C CYS A 202 -15.95 -16.32 -16.32
N GLY A 203 -16.08 -15.05 -15.98
CA GLY A 203 -16.26 -14.60 -14.60
C GLY A 203 -14.96 -14.54 -13.78
N PHE A 204 -13.80 -14.75 -14.41
CA PHE A 204 -12.50 -14.99 -13.77
C PHE A 204 -12.47 -16.25 -12.91
N GLU A 205 -13.22 -17.29 -13.29
CA GLU A 205 -13.13 -18.58 -12.60
C GLU A 205 -11.89 -19.35 -13.09
N PRO A 206 -10.88 -19.64 -12.23
CA PRO A 206 -9.60 -20.19 -12.68
C PRO A 206 -9.72 -21.48 -13.48
N SER A 207 -10.61 -22.40 -13.08
CA SER A 207 -10.87 -23.65 -13.79
C SER A 207 -11.40 -23.40 -15.21
N ARG A 208 -12.37 -22.50 -15.36
CA ARG A 208 -12.95 -22.15 -16.68
C ARG A 208 -11.96 -21.38 -17.56
N VAL A 209 -11.13 -20.53 -16.96
CA VAL A 209 -10.08 -19.81 -17.69
C VAL A 209 -8.98 -20.76 -18.17
N ALA A 210 -8.68 -21.81 -17.39
CA ALA A 210 -7.72 -22.84 -17.78
C ALA A 210 -8.13 -23.61 -19.04
N GLU A 211 -9.43 -23.74 -19.28
CA GLU A 211 -10.03 -24.42 -20.44
C GLU A 211 -10.05 -23.54 -21.71
N LEU A 212 -9.73 -22.25 -21.64
CA LEU A 212 -9.72 -21.38 -22.81
C LEU A 212 -8.58 -21.80 -23.76
N ASP A 213 -8.93 -21.97 -25.03
CA ASP A 213 -8.05 -22.41 -26.09
C ASP A 213 -7.58 -21.25 -26.99
N GLU A 214 -6.75 -21.56 -27.98
CA GLU A 214 -6.20 -20.59 -28.93
C GLU A 214 -7.29 -19.92 -29.78
N ALA A 215 -8.35 -20.65 -30.14
CA ALA A 215 -9.47 -20.10 -30.90
C ALA A 215 -10.21 -19.05 -30.08
N ARG A 216 -10.48 -19.33 -28.80
CA ARG A 216 -11.12 -18.40 -27.88
C ARG A 216 -10.24 -17.19 -27.59
N ALA A 217 -8.94 -17.39 -27.37
CA ALA A 217 -7.98 -16.29 -27.21
C ALA A 217 -7.95 -15.36 -28.45
N THR A 218 -8.13 -15.92 -29.64
CA THR A 218 -8.19 -15.16 -30.90
C THR A 218 -9.50 -14.38 -31.02
N ALA A 219 -10.64 -15.01 -30.69
CA ALA A 219 -11.93 -14.34 -30.65
C ALA A 219 -11.96 -13.16 -29.65
N MET A 220 -11.24 -13.27 -28.53
CA MET A 220 -11.13 -12.20 -27.53
C MET A 220 -10.49 -10.91 -28.07
N LEU A 221 -9.69 -10.97 -29.14
CA LEU A 221 -9.11 -9.78 -29.78
C LEU A 221 -10.18 -8.90 -30.46
N ALA A 222 -11.36 -9.44 -30.78
CA ALA A 222 -12.48 -8.68 -31.31
C ALA A 222 -13.39 -8.08 -30.21
N MET A 223 -13.23 -8.49 -28.94
CA MET A 223 -14.05 -8.02 -27.83
C MET A 223 -13.68 -6.58 -27.41
N PRO A 224 -14.57 -5.85 -26.68
CA PRO A 224 -14.30 -4.52 -26.16
C PRO A 224 -13.39 -4.55 -24.90
N ILE A 225 -12.31 -5.34 -24.96
CA ILE A 225 -11.24 -5.39 -23.96
C ILE A 225 -9.98 -4.70 -24.49
N ILE A 226 -8.95 -4.62 -23.67
CA ILE A 226 -7.62 -4.19 -24.16
C ILE A 226 -7.08 -5.29 -25.07
N ARG A 227 -7.06 -5.02 -26.39
CA ARG A 227 -6.72 -5.98 -27.46
C ARG A 227 -5.22 -6.25 -27.53
N ASN A 228 -4.71 -6.99 -26.56
CA ASN A 228 -3.31 -7.35 -26.47
C ASN A 228 -3.17 -8.85 -26.26
N ARG A 229 -2.63 -9.54 -27.28
CA ARG A 229 -2.53 -11.01 -27.28
C ARG A 229 -1.68 -11.52 -26.12
N ALA A 230 -0.50 -10.94 -25.89
CA ALA A 230 0.38 -11.36 -24.80
C ALA A 230 -0.29 -11.27 -23.41
N LYS A 231 -1.12 -10.26 -23.16
CA LYS A 231 -1.88 -10.10 -21.91
C LYS A 231 -3.01 -11.13 -21.77
N ILE A 232 -3.69 -11.45 -22.88
CA ILE A 232 -4.71 -12.51 -22.92
C ILE A 232 -4.06 -13.85 -22.60
N ASP A 233 -2.99 -14.20 -23.32
CA ASP A 233 -2.28 -15.47 -23.13
C ASP A 233 -1.70 -15.58 -21.72
N ALA A 234 -1.19 -14.48 -21.15
CA ALA A 234 -0.73 -14.45 -19.77
C ALA A 234 -1.85 -14.73 -18.76
N CYS A 235 -3.06 -14.22 -18.98
CA CYS A 235 -4.19 -14.53 -18.10
C CYS A 235 -4.63 -15.99 -18.22
N ILE A 236 -4.64 -16.55 -19.44
CA ILE A 236 -4.99 -17.96 -19.68
C ILE A 236 -3.95 -18.89 -19.05
N ASP A 237 -2.65 -18.67 -19.30
CA ASP A 237 -1.56 -19.44 -18.68
C ASP A 237 -1.60 -19.37 -17.15
N ASN A 238 -1.84 -18.19 -16.60
CA ASN A 238 -2.00 -18.04 -15.16
C ASN A 238 -3.25 -18.73 -14.62
N GLY A 239 -4.35 -18.81 -15.39
CA GLY A 239 -5.52 -19.59 -15.03
C GLY A 239 -5.21 -21.08 -14.94
N ARG A 240 -4.48 -21.63 -15.93
CA ARG A 240 -4.00 -23.02 -15.92
C ARG A 240 -3.13 -23.32 -14.71
N ARG A 241 -2.16 -22.45 -14.42
CA ARG A 241 -1.27 -22.56 -13.25
C ARG A 241 -2.03 -22.47 -11.93
N TRP A 242 -2.93 -21.50 -11.80
CA TRP A 242 -3.76 -21.35 -10.61
C TRP A 242 -4.63 -22.58 -10.38
N HIS A 243 -5.29 -23.09 -11.42
CA HIS A 243 -6.10 -24.30 -11.35
C HIS A 243 -5.27 -25.51 -10.95
N ALA A 244 -4.09 -25.72 -11.55
CA ALA A 244 -3.18 -26.80 -11.17
C ALA A 244 -2.75 -26.71 -9.69
N LEU A 245 -2.43 -25.50 -9.22
CA LEU A 245 -2.04 -25.24 -7.83
C LEU A 245 -3.17 -25.42 -6.81
N THR A 246 -4.42 -25.42 -7.26
CA THR A 246 -5.62 -25.56 -6.41
C THR A 246 -6.36 -26.88 -6.64
N THR A 247 -5.86 -27.73 -7.54
CA THR A 247 -6.41 -29.07 -7.81
C THR A 247 -6.38 -29.90 -6.52
N GLY A 248 -7.51 -30.52 -6.16
CA GLY A 248 -7.70 -31.24 -4.89
C GLY A 248 -8.39 -30.43 -3.78
N GLY A 249 -8.96 -29.26 -4.08
CA GLY A 249 -9.82 -28.51 -3.15
C GLY A 249 -9.09 -27.51 -2.25
N GLY A 250 -7.86 -27.12 -2.60
CA GLY A 250 -7.07 -26.12 -1.90
C GLY A 250 -7.38 -24.68 -2.34
N SER A 251 -6.98 -23.70 -1.53
CA SER A 251 -7.04 -22.27 -1.88
C SER A 251 -5.64 -21.71 -2.11
N TYR A 252 -5.46 -21.00 -3.23
CA TYR A 252 -4.24 -20.28 -3.51
C TYR A 252 -4.03 -19.14 -2.52
N LEU A 253 -5.08 -18.44 -2.11
CA LEU A 253 -4.97 -17.44 -1.04
C LEU A 253 -4.52 -18.03 0.29
N ALA A 254 -4.92 -19.26 0.61
CA ALA A 254 -4.42 -19.95 1.81
C ALA A 254 -2.92 -20.23 1.72
N ARG A 255 -2.41 -20.64 0.56
CA ARG A 255 -0.97 -20.78 0.28
C ARG A 255 -0.24 -19.44 0.39
N VAL A 256 -0.81 -18.37 -0.16
CA VAL A 256 -0.27 -17.00 -0.03
C VAL A 256 -0.21 -16.56 1.42
N ALA A 257 -1.26 -16.80 2.21
CA ALA A 257 -1.27 -16.48 3.64
C ALA A 257 -0.21 -17.27 4.43
N ALA A 258 0.01 -18.55 4.09
CA ALA A 258 1.04 -19.36 4.71
C ALA A 258 2.45 -18.83 4.40
N ALA A 259 2.73 -18.51 3.14
CA ALA A 259 4.02 -17.94 2.74
C ALA A 259 4.26 -16.56 3.35
N ALA A 260 3.20 -15.75 3.52
CA ALA A 260 3.28 -14.44 4.15
C ALA A 260 3.66 -14.50 5.64
N ALA A 261 3.31 -15.58 6.34
CA ALA A 261 3.58 -15.71 7.78
C ALA A 261 5.10 -15.71 8.10
N ASP A 262 5.91 -16.14 7.14
CA ASP A 262 7.36 -16.26 7.24
C ASP A 262 8.12 -15.17 6.47
N ASP A 263 7.42 -14.15 5.94
CA ASP A 263 8.02 -13.12 5.08
C ASP A 263 8.14 -11.76 5.80
N ASP A 264 8.98 -10.87 5.27
CA ASP A 264 9.25 -9.57 5.88
C ASP A 264 8.43 -8.44 5.22
N PRO A 265 7.39 -7.91 5.89
CA PRO A 265 6.60 -6.79 5.39
C PRO A 265 7.39 -5.48 5.26
N SER A 266 8.47 -5.32 6.03
CA SER A 266 9.29 -4.10 6.02
C SER A 266 10.28 -4.04 4.85
N GLU A 267 10.57 -5.20 4.27
CA GLU A 267 11.37 -5.39 3.05
C GLU A 267 10.50 -5.61 1.80
N GLY A 268 9.18 -5.39 1.91
CA GLY A 268 8.28 -5.45 0.77
C GLY A 268 8.01 -6.87 0.26
N TRP A 269 7.95 -7.84 1.18
CA TRP A 269 7.52 -9.21 0.92
C TRP A 269 8.34 -9.95 -0.16
N PRO A 270 9.68 -10.04 0.01
CA PRO A 270 10.55 -10.66 -0.99
C PRO A 270 10.21 -12.13 -1.27
N ARG A 271 9.84 -12.91 -0.25
CA ARG A 271 9.51 -14.34 -0.43
C ARG A 271 8.20 -14.51 -1.18
N LEU A 272 7.17 -13.72 -0.86
CA LEU A 272 5.90 -13.73 -1.60
C LEU A 272 6.10 -13.29 -3.04
N SER A 273 6.85 -12.22 -3.27
CA SER A 273 7.14 -11.73 -4.62
C SER A 273 7.87 -12.80 -5.46
N ALA A 274 8.84 -13.49 -4.87
CA ALA A 274 9.51 -14.62 -5.52
C ALA A 274 8.55 -15.79 -5.81
N MET A 275 7.72 -16.17 -4.84
CA MET A 275 6.73 -17.23 -4.99
C MET A 275 5.74 -16.93 -6.12
N LEU A 276 5.17 -15.72 -6.18
CA LEU A 276 4.22 -15.35 -7.25
C LEU A 276 4.86 -15.45 -8.63
N ARG A 277 6.12 -15.03 -8.79
CA ARG A 277 6.82 -15.11 -10.08
C ARG A 277 7.19 -16.54 -10.46
N ALA A 278 7.45 -17.40 -9.48
CA ALA A 278 7.69 -18.82 -9.71
C ALA A 278 6.38 -19.54 -10.13
N ASP A 279 5.28 -19.23 -9.44
CA ASP A 279 3.97 -19.81 -9.70
C ASP A 279 3.42 -19.34 -11.07
N PHE A 280 3.66 -18.07 -11.43
CA PHE A 280 3.17 -17.42 -12.65
C PHE A 280 4.32 -16.85 -13.49
N SER A 281 4.86 -17.66 -14.40
CA SER A 281 6.09 -17.34 -15.15
C SER A 281 6.00 -16.08 -16.03
N ARG A 282 4.79 -15.66 -16.42
CA ARG A 282 4.55 -14.44 -17.21
C ARG A 282 4.40 -13.18 -16.34
N LEU A 283 4.70 -13.25 -15.05
CA LEU A 283 4.72 -12.09 -14.14
C LEU A 283 6.12 -11.51 -13.95
N GLY A 284 6.32 -10.27 -14.40
CA GLY A 284 7.47 -9.46 -14.03
C GLY A 284 7.41 -8.97 -12.57
N ALA A 285 8.53 -8.47 -12.05
CA ALA A 285 8.66 -8.01 -10.65
C ALA A 285 7.64 -6.92 -10.27
N MET A 286 7.44 -5.92 -11.14
CA MET A 286 6.47 -4.86 -10.90
C MET A 286 5.02 -5.39 -10.88
N THR A 287 4.68 -6.29 -11.80
CA THR A 287 3.34 -6.89 -11.88
C THR A 287 3.07 -7.72 -10.62
N ALA A 288 4.02 -8.55 -10.18
CA ALA A 288 3.90 -9.31 -8.94
C ALA A 288 3.70 -8.39 -7.72
N ARG A 289 4.46 -7.29 -7.63
CA ARG A 289 4.32 -6.29 -6.57
C ARG A 289 2.96 -5.61 -6.57
N LEU A 290 2.47 -5.20 -7.75
CA LEU A 290 1.14 -4.59 -7.88
C LEU A 290 0.03 -5.60 -7.57
N THR A 291 0.18 -6.87 -7.91
CA THR A 291 -0.74 -7.94 -7.51
C THR A 291 -0.79 -8.06 -5.99
N LEU A 292 0.36 -8.16 -5.32
CA LEU A 292 0.40 -8.20 -3.85
C LEU A 292 -0.25 -6.97 -3.22
N LYS A 293 -0.02 -5.79 -3.79
CA LYS A 293 -0.69 -4.56 -3.36
C LYS A 293 -2.21 -4.66 -3.51
N ARG A 294 -2.69 -5.13 -4.67
CA ARG A 294 -4.13 -5.36 -4.94
C ARG A 294 -4.73 -6.47 -4.10
N TRP A 295 -3.90 -7.33 -3.50
CA TRP A 295 -4.32 -8.34 -2.53
C TRP A 295 -4.20 -7.87 -1.07
N GLY A 296 -3.88 -6.60 -0.83
CA GLY A 296 -3.88 -5.98 0.50
C GLY A 296 -2.61 -6.15 1.31
N PHE A 297 -1.56 -6.71 0.72
CA PHE A 297 -0.21 -6.67 1.31
C PHE A 297 0.31 -5.24 1.34
N PHE A 298 1.06 -4.90 2.39
CA PHE A 298 1.63 -3.57 2.52
C PHE A 298 2.70 -3.34 1.44
N MET A 299 2.35 -2.56 0.42
CA MET A 299 3.16 -2.27 -0.76
C MET A 299 3.11 -0.78 -1.13
N ALA A 300 2.82 0.09 -0.18
CA ALA A 300 2.72 1.53 -0.41
C ALA A 300 4.02 2.09 -1.00
N GLY A 301 3.93 3.00 -1.96
CA GLY A 301 5.09 3.49 -2.74
C GLY A 301 5.34 2.72 -4.03
N SER A 302 4.54 1.69 -4.31
CA SER A 302 4.56 1.03 -5.62
C SER A 302 3.79 1.83 -6.69
N HIS A 303 3.03 2.86 -6.33
CA HIS A 303 2.33 3.69 -7.32
C HIS A 303 3.34 4.53 -8.11
N PRO A 304 3.40 4.40 -9.45
CA PRO A 304 4.39 5.11 -10.25
C PRO A 304 4.35 6.62 -10.07
N GLY A 305 3.15 7.20 -9.95
CA GLY A 305 2.99 8.64 -9.70
C GLY A 305 3.57 9.11 -8.36
N ALA A 306 3.29 8.37 -7.29
CA ALA A 306 3.80 8.71 -5.96
C ALA A 306 5.32 8.59 -5.92
N ARG A 307 5.87 7.52 -6.53
CA ARG A 307 7.32 7.33 -6.62
C ARG A 307 8.01 8.43 -7.40
N ARG A 308 7.50 8.80 -8.59
CA ARG A 308 8.04 9.92 -9.37
C ARG A 308 8.07 11.22 -8.58
N LEU A 309 6.98 11.53 -7.86
CA LEU A 309 6.89 12.73 -7.04
C LEU A 309 7.93 12.72 -5.91
N LEU A 310 8.05 11.62 -5.17
CA LEU A 310 9.04 11.48 -4.10
C LEU A 310 10.48 11.59 -4.61
N THR A 311 10.79 11.00 -5.77
CA THR A 311 12.11 11.14 -6.39
C THR A 311 12.40 12.58 -6.80
N ARG A 312 11.43 13.27 -7.40
CA ARG A 312 11.60 14.67 -7.83
C ARG A 312 11.77 15.63 -6.66
N LEU A 313 11.15 15.33 -5.53
CA LEU A 313 11.32 16.08 -4.28
C LEU A 313 12.61 15.70 -3.53
N HIS A 314 13.47 14.88 -4.13
CA HIS A 314 14.70 14.34 -3.52
C HIS A 314 14.44 13.67 -2.16
N CYS A 315 13.24 13.11 -1.97
CA CYS A 315 12.88 12.37 -0.77
C CYS A 315 13.41 10.93 -0.82
N VAL A 316 13.59 10.41 -2.04
CA VAL A 316 14.16 9.09 -2.34
C VAL A 316 14.98 9.17 -3.62
N ASP A 317 16.08 8.45 -3.69
CA ASP A 317 16.82 8.31 -4.95
C ASP A 317 16.00 7.53 -5.99
N ALA A 318 16.25 7.79 -7.27
CA ALA A 318 15.59 7.05 -8.35
C ALA A 318 15.84 5.53 -8.24
N ALA A 319 17.06 5.17 -7.85
CA ALA A 319 17.53 3.80 -7.64
C ALA A 319 17.17 3.22 -6.26
N ALA A 320 16.45 3.97 -5.40
CA ALA A 320 16.14 3.52 -4.05
C ALA A 320 15.39 2.18 -4.06
N PRO A 321 15.73 1.23 -3.18
CA PRO A 321 14.98 -0.02 -3.08
C PRO A 321 13.50 0.22 -2.76
N ASP A 322 12.62 -0.61 -3.30
CA ASP A 322 11.18 -0.54 -3.08
C ASP A 322 10.77 -0.54 -1.60
N ALA A 323 11.51 -1.28 -0.78
CA ALA A 323 11.36 -1.34 0.66
C ALA A 323 11.67 0.00 1.35
N HIS A 324 12.66 0.74 0.85
CA HIS A 324 12.98 2.07 1.35
C HIS A 324 11.78 3.00 1.13
N VAL A 325 11.25 3.07 -0.10
CA VAL A 325 10.11 3.94 -0.42
C VAL A 325 8.88 3.59 0.44
N GLN A 326 8.64 2.30 0.68
CA GLN A 326 7.59 1.83 1.60
C GLN A 326 7.77 2.38 3.02
N ARG A 327 8.99 2.25 3.59
CA ARG A 327 9.30 2.75 4.94
C ARG A 327 9.16 4.25 5.05
N LEU A 328 9.54 5.00 4.01
CA LEU A 328 9.35 6.44 3.96
C LEU A 328 7.86 6.80 4.03
N ILE A 329 7.03 6.21 3.17
CA ILE A 329 5.58 6.47 3.18
C ILE A 329 4.94 6.06 4.51
N ALA A 330 5.36 4.93 5.09
CA ALA A 330 4.90 4.52 6.42
C ALA A 330 5.24 5.57 7.49
N SER A 331 6.46 6.13 7.44
CA SER A 331 6.92 7.17 8.37
C SER A 331 6.15 8.48 8.20
N LEU A 332 5.89 8.89 6.95
CA LEU A 332 5.07 10.07 6.64
C LEU A 332 3.64 9.89 7.12
N ALA A 333 3.02 8.75 6.83
CA ALA A 333 1.68 8.42 7.28
C ALA A 333 1.57 8.39 8.81
N GLN A 334 2.57 7.80 9.47
CA GLN A 334 2.66 7.80 10.94
C GLN A 334 2.71 9.21 11.52
N LYS A 335 3.52 10.11 10.94
CA LYS A 335 3.65 11.50 11.41
C LYS A 335 2.40 12.33 11.11
N ALA A 336 1.73 12.05 9.99
CA ALA A 336 0.50 12.70 9.58
C ALA A 336 -0.77 12.14 10.28
N GLY A 337 -0.68 11.00 10.97
CA GLY A 337 -1.84 10.32 11.56
C GLY A 337 -2.78 9.72 10.51
N ARG A 338 -2.24 9.33 9.35
CA ARG A 338 -2.99 8.81 8.19
C ARG A 338 -2.67 7.33 7.92
N ASP A 339 -3.47 6.70 7.07
CA ASP A 339 -3.12 5.41 6.47
C ASP A 339 -2.06 5.60 5.36
N PRO A 340 -1.05 4.71 5.23
CA PRO A 340 -0.03 4.80 4.19
C PRO A 340 -0.57 4.87 2.76
N TYR A 341 -1.67 4.17 2.44
CA TYR A 341 -2.29 4.24 1.12
C TYR A 341 -3.03 5.55 0.91
N SER A 342 -3.50 6.22 1.96
CA SER A 342 -4.04 7.58 1.83
C SER A 342 -2.94 8.58 1.46
N VAL A 343 -1.76 8.48 2.10
CA VAL A 343 -0.61 9.32 1.72
C VAL A 343 -0.18 9.02 0.28
N GLU A 344 -0.03 7.74 -0.07
CA GLU A 344 0.31 7.36 -1.44
C GLU A 344 -0.74 7.83 -2.46
N ALA A 345 -2.03 7.73 -2.13
CA ALA A 345 -3.12 8.21 -2.98
C ALA A 345 -3.03 9.72 -3.22
N SER A 346 -2.82 10.51 -2.17
CA SER A 346 -2.68 11.97 -2.30
C SER A 346 -1.47 12.35 -3.17
N LEU A 347 -0.33 11.68 -2.97
CA LEU A 347 0.87 11.87 -3.80
C LEU A 347 0.63 11.45 -5.25
N ALA A 348 -0.08 10.34 -5.46
CA ALA A 348 -0.41 9.81 -6.78
C ALA A 348 -1.37 10.72 -7.55
N ASP A 349 -2.42 11.21 -6.90
CA ASP A 349 -3.42 12.12 -7.45
C ASP A 349 -2.79 13.47 -7.81
N PHE A 350 -1.94 14.02 -6.93
CA PHE A 350 -1.14 15.20 -7.24
C PHE A 350 -0.22 14.98 -8.43
N ALA A 351 0.44 13.83 -8.53
CA ALA A 351 1.31 13.50 -9.66
C ALA A 351 0.56 13.21 -10.97
N ALA A 352 -0.73 12.90 -10.93
CA ALA A 352 -1.56 12.62 -12.10
C ALA A 352 -2.16 13.90 -12.68
N ASP A 353 -2.75 14.72 -11.81
CA ASP A 353 -3.53 15.89 -12.21
C ASP A 353 -2.74 17.20 -12.03
N GLY A 354 -1.54 17.14 -11.44
CA GLY A 354 -0.73 18.31 -11.07
C GLY A 354 0.08 18.91 -12.21
N PRO A 355 0.59 20.14 -12.03
CA PRO A 355 1.44 20.83 -13.00
C PRO A 355 2.79 20.13 -13.22
N CYS A 356 3.09 19.07 -12.46
CA CYS A 356 4.27 18.21 -12.60
C CYS A 356 4.09 17.08 -13.64
N ARG A 357 3.33 17.31 -14.72
CA ARG A 357 3.19 16.34 -15.83
C ARG A 357 4.46 16.32 -16.70
N LYS A 358 4.44 15.68 -17.87
CA LYS A 358 5.61 15.50 -18.76
C LYS A 358 6.35 16.82 -19.07
N GLU A 359 5.63 17.95 -19.06
CA GLU A 359 6.19 19.32 -19.08
C GLU A 359 5.84 20.02 -17.76
N PRO A 360 6.82 20.47 -16.98
CA PRO A 360 6.57 21.03 -15.66
C PRO A 360 6.12 22.49 -15.74
N HIS A 361 4.88 22.78 -15.37
CA HIS A 361 4.39 24.15 -15.14
C HIS A 361 4.72 24.58 -13.70
N CYS A 362 6.02 24.66 -13.37
CA CYS A 362 6.48 24.93 -12.01
C CYS A 362 5.90 26.22 -11.42
N GLU A 363 5.71 27.27 -12.23
CA GLU A 363 5.08 28.54 -11.84
C GLU A 363 3.66 28.38 -11.26
N ARG A 364 2.95 27.31 -11.62
CA ARG A 364 1.60 26.98 -11.13
C ARG A 364 1.63 25.87 -10.07
N CYS A 365 2.81 25.39 -9.72
CA CYS A 365 2.99 24.29 -8.79
C CYS A 365 2.92 24.76 -7.35
N ALA A 366 2.00 24.18 -6.58
CA ALA A 366 1.90 24.41 -5.15
C ALA A 366 3.18 24.04 -4.38
N LEU A 367 4.12 23.33 -5.01
CA LEU A 367 5.40 22.95 -4.42
C LEU A 367 6.59 23.79 -4.95
N LEU A 368 6.37 24.83 -5.75
CA LEU A 368 7.42 25.62 -6.41
C LEU A 368 8.56 26.01 -5.45
N GLU A 369 8.23 26.70 -4.35
CA GLU A 369 9.16 27.25 -3.36
C GLU A 369 9.84 26.18 -2.47
N ARG A 370 9.49 24.90 -2.63
CA ARG A 370 10.01 23.79 -1.80
C ARG A 370 10.53 22.61 -2.61
N CYS A 371 10.27 22.61 -3.91
CA CYS A 371 10.73 21.59 -4.83
C CYS A 371 12.11 22.00 -5.34
N PRO A 372 13.14 21.14 -5.24
CA PRO A 372 14.47 21.45 -5.77
C PRO A 372 14.45 21.87 -7.24
N THR A 373 13.58 21.25 -8.06
CA THR A 373 13.43 21.62 -9.47
C THR A 373 12.78 22.99 -9.68
N GLY A 374 11.87 23.40 -8.77
CA GLY A 374 11.23 24.72 -8.83
C GLY A 374 12.19 25.83 -8.41
N LEU A 375 12.92 25.60 -7.31
CA LEU A 375 13.95 26.51 -6.81
C LEU A 375 15.08 26.74 -7.82
N ALA A 376 15.46 25.70 -8.58
CA ALA A 376 16.46 25.82 -9.64
C ALA A 376 15.99 26.63 -10.86
N GLN A 377 14.68 26.91 -10.98
CA GLN A 377 14.09 27.70 -12.07
C GLN A 377 13.85 29.17 -11.71
N GLU A 378 14.04 29.59 -10.45
CA GLU A 378 14.02 31.01 -10.11
C GLU A 378 15.18 31.72 -10.84
N PRO A 379 14.93 32.84 -11.55
CA PRO A 379 16.02 33.64 -12.07
C PRO A 379 16.86 34.11 -10.87
N GLN A 380 18.13 33.72 -10.84
CA GLN A 380 19.08 34.23 -9.85
C GLN A 380 18.95 35.76 -9.85
N LYS A 381 18.44 36.33 -8.75
CA LYS A 381 18.48 37.79 -8.57
C LYS A 381 19.93 38.19 -8.77
N ALA A 382 20.19 38.93 -9.84
CA ALA A 382 21.50 39.53 -10.06
C ALA A 382 21.88 40.27 -8.76
N PRO A 383 23.12 40.12 -8.26
CA PRO A 383 23.50 40.81 -7.04
C PRO A 383 23.28 42.30 -7.27
N GLU A 384 22.53 42.93 -6.37
CA GLU A 384 22.34 44.38 -6.36
C GLU A 384 23.71 45.03 -6.37
N THR A 385 24.15 45.48 -7.55
CA THR A 385 25.36 46.26 -7.69
C THR A 385 25.07 47.59 -7.03
N ASN A 386 25.56 47.71 -5.79
CA ASN A 386 25.52 48.92 -5.01
C ASN A 386 26.08 50.07 -5.86
N ALA A 387 25.18 50.93 -6.33
CA ALA A 387 25.47 52.04 -7.20
C ALA A 387 26.42 53.02 -6.50
N ARG A 388 27.73 52.88 -6.77
CA ARG A 388 28.66 53.98 -6.60
C ARG A 388 28.49 54.91 -7.79
N ARG A 389 28.24 56.19 -7.48
CA ARG A 389 28.05 57.31 -8.41
C ARG A 389 29.15 57.36 -9.48
N PRO A 390 28.82 57.82 -10.69
CA PRO A 390 29.78 57.94 -11.79
C PRO A 390 30.70 59.15 -11.57
N SER A 391 32.00 58.93 -11.70
CA SER A 391 32.97 60.00 -11.99
C SER A 391 33.46 59.82 -13.43
N GLU A 392 32.93 60.69 -14.28
CA GLU A 392 33.54 61.34 -15.43
C GLU A 392 34.65 60.63 -16.24
N SER A 393 34.36 60.53 -17.54
CA SER A 393 35.16 61.04 -18.68
C SER A 393 35.77 60.02 -19.66
N LEU A 394 35.67 60.43 -20.93
CA LEU A 394 36.37 60.00 -22.15
C LEU A 394 35.70 58.84 -22.93
N GLN A 395 34.86 59.14 -23.94
CA GLN A 395 35.15 59.54 -25.33
C GLN A 395 35.57 58.38 -26.27
N THR A 396 34.86 58.30 -27.41
CA THR A 396 35.28 57.81 -28.75
C THR A 396 35.55 56.29 -28.89
N ALA A 397 35.20 55.54 -29.95
CA ALA A 397 34.79 55.83 -31.32
C ALA A 397 34.06 54.63 -31.98
N GLN A 398 33.26 54.99 -32.98
CA GLN A 398 32.82 54.35 -34.24
C GLN A 398 33.17 52.87 -34.63
N SER A 399 32.13 52.21 -35.16
CA SER A 399 32.07 51.33 -36.39
C SER A 399 32.92 50.04 -36.40
N ALA A 400 32.60 48.94 -37.08
CA ALA A 400 31.74 48.62 -38.23
C ALA A 400 31.36 47.11 -38.12
N CYS A 401 30.12 46.71 -38.44
CA CYS A 401 29.68 46.16 -39.73
C CYS A 401 30.38 44.87 -40.20
N GLY A 402 29.60 43.82 -40.50
CA GLY A 402 30.02 42.78 -41.46
C GLY A 402 29.59 41.35 -41.15
N LEU A 403 28.37 40.97 -41.56
CA LEU A 403 28.02 39.59 -41.93
C LEU A 403 28.24 39.42 -43.45
N PRO A 404 28.72 38.25 -43.89
CA PRO A 404 27.97 37.44 -44.88
C PRO A 404 28.18 35.92 -44.60
N ARG A 405 27.40 34.96 -45.11
CA ARG A 405 26.29 34.89 -46.08
C ARG A 405 25.52 33.60 -45.80
#